data_AF-A0A3G3GWB8-F1
#
_entry.id   AF-A0A3G3GWB8-F1
#
_cell.length_a   1.000
_cell.length_b   1.000
_cell.length_c   1.000
_cell.angle_alpha   90.00
_cell.angle_beta   90.00
_cell.angle_gamma   90.00
#
_symmetry.space_group_name_H-M   'P 1'
#
loop_
_entity.id
_entity.type
_entity.pdbx_description
1 polymer ?
#
loop_
_entity_poly.entity_id
_entity_poly.type
_entity_poly.pdbx_seq_one_letter_code
_entity_poly.pdbx_strand_id
1 'polypeptide(L)' 'METNKKPLTPEERQANIDRFIKRWKEERAKADDEFEARVKSPEYQDMLKELRKKNAARGVIIPEPKV' A
#
# COMPACT_ATOMS: atom_id res chain seq x y z
N MET A 1 37.10 9.16 3.26
CA MET A 1 36.81 8.30 4.43
C MET A 1 36.53 6.90 3.90
N GLU A 2 37.51 6.01 3.92
CA GLU A 2 37.27 4.61 3.54
C GLU A 2 36.53 3.92 4.68
N THR A 3 35.26 3.58 4.46
CA THR A 3 34.53 2.74 5.40
C THR A 3 35.02 1.31 5.19
N ASN A 4 36.07 0.93 5.90
CA ASN A 4 36.59 -0.43 5.96
C ASN A 4 35.58 -1.32 6.72
N LYS A 5 34.43 -1.57 6.09
CA LYS A 5 33.35 -2.40 6.65
C LYS A 5 33.76 -3.86 6.47
N LYS A 6 34.02 -4.53 7.59
CA LYS A 6 34.21 -5.99 7.60
C LYS A 6 33.00 -6.65 6.92
N PRO A 7 33.22 -7.69 6.10
CA PRO A 7 32.12 -8.42 5.47
C PRO A 7 31.24 -9.04 6.56
N LEU A 8 29.93 -8.83 6.46
CA LEU A 8 28.95 -9.40 7.39
C LEU A 8 29.00 -10.93 7.35
N THR A 9 28.86 -11.56 8.52
CA THR A 9 28.68 -13.02 8.61
C THR A 9 27.32 -13.43 8.02
N PRO A 10 27.13 -14.70 7.64
CA PRO A 10 25.83 -15.19 7.20
C PRO A 10 24.69 -14.90 8.19
N GLU A 11 24.95 -15.03 9.50
CA GLU A 11 23.97 -14.77 10.56
C GLU A 11 23.60 -13.29 10.64
N GLU A 12 24.59 -12.40 10.55
CA GLU A 12 24.35 -10.95 10.55
C GLU A 12 23.57 -10.51 9.30
N ARG A 13 23.84 -11.13 8.15
CA ARG A 13 23.06 -10.89 6.92
C ARG A 13 21.62 -11.34 7.11
N GLN A 14 21.40 -12.52 7.66
CA GLN A 14 20.06 -13.05 7.90
C GLN A 14 19.29 -12.16 8.88
N ALA A 15 19.91 -11.75 9.98
CA ALA A 15 19.29 -10.84 10.94
C ALA A 15 18.90 -9.49 10.31
N ASN A 16 19.71 -8.97 9.38
CA ASN A 16 19.38 -7.75 8.65
C ASN A 16 18.21 -7.95 7.67
N ILE A 17 18.19 -9.07 6.96
CA ILE A 17 17.08 -9.45 6.07
C ILE A 17 15.78 -9.57 6.88
N ASP A 18 15.81 -10.27 8.01
CA ASP A 18 14.63 -10.48 8.85
C ASP A 18 14.10 -9.16 9.41
N ARG A 19 14.99 -8.25 9.84
CA ARG A 19 14.60 -6.89 10.26
C ARG A 19 13.94 -6.11 9.12
N PHE A 20 14.49 -6.19 7.92
CA PHE A 20 13.93 -5.51 6.74
C PHE A 20 12.55 -6.06 6.40
N ILE A 21 12.40 -7.39 6.34
CA ILE A 21 11.12 -8.05 6.06
C ILE A 21 10.08 -7.70 7.12
N LYS A 22 10.47 -7.72 8.40
CA LYS A 22 9.56 -7.35 9.50
C LYS A 22 9.05 -5.92 9.34
N ARG A 23 9.96 -4.96 9.14
CA ARG A 23 9.60 -3.55 8.94
C ARG A 23 8.69 -3.37 7.73
N TRP A 24 9.00 -4.03 6.62
CA TRP A 24 8.18 -3.95 5.42
C TRP A 24 6.76 -4.49 5.64
N LYS A 25 6.61 -5.61 6.36
CA LYS A 25 5.29 -6.15 6.73
C LYS A 25 4.49 -5.19 7.60
N GLU A 26 5.13 -4.54 8.57
CA GLU A 26 4.49 -3.55 9.44
C GLU A 26 4.05 -2.31 8.64
N GLU A 27 4.91 -1.77 7.77
CA GLU A 27 4.57 -0.65 6.89
C GLU A 27 3.43 -1.03 5.92
N ARG A 28 3.42 -2.27 5.43
CA ARG A 28 2.36 -2.75 4.55
C ARG A 28 1.01 -2.86 5.26
N ALA A 29 0.98 -3.43 6.46
CA ALA A 29 -0.24 -3.54 7.25
C ALA A 29 -0.83 -2.14 7.55
N LYS A 30 0.03 -1.19 7.92
CA LYS A 30 -0.39 0.20 8.14
C LYS A 30 -0.95 0.84 6.87
N ALA A 31 -0.32 0.63 5.73
CA ALA A 31 -0.81 1.16 4.45
C ALA A 31 -2.16 0.56 4.05
N ASP A 32 -2.36 -0.74 4.30
CA ASP A 32 -3.62 -1.42 4.03
C ASP A 32 -4.74 -0.89 4.97
N ASP A 33 -4.45 -0.67 6.26
CA ASP A 33 -5.38 -0.07 7.23
C ASP A 33 -5.76 1.38 6.86
N GLU A 34 -4.78 2.20 6.50
CA GLU A 34 -5.00 3.58 6.05
C GLU A 34 -5.83 3.62 4.75
N PHE A 35 -5.56 2.69 3.82
CA PHE A 35 -6.33 2.55 2.60
C PHE A 35 -7.78 2.15 2.89
N GLU A 36 -8.01 1.16 3.76
CA GLU A 36 -9.35 0.76 4.16
C GLU A 36 -10.14 1.91 4.79
N ALA A 37 -9.50 2.64 5.71
CA ALA A 37 -10.11 3.81 6.35
C ALA A 37 -10.47 4.89 5.32
N ARG A 38 -9.56 5.17 4.38
CA ARG A 38 -9.78 6.14 3.31
C ARG A 38 -10.89 5.70 2.36
N VAL A 39 -10.95 4.43 1.96
CA VAL A 39 -11.97 3.91 1.06
C VAL A 39 -13.36 4.01 1.70
N LYS A 40 -13.46 3.83 3.01
CA LYS A 40 -14.73 3.97 3.76
C LYS A 40 -15.12 5.44 4.01
N SER A 41 -14.25 6.41 3.72
CA SER A 41 -14.55 7.83 3.96
C SER A 41 -15.65 8.36 3.01
N PRO A 42 -16.55 9.23 3.48
CA PRO A 42 -17.59 9.83 2.65
C PRO A 42 -17.01 10.57 1.44
N GLU A 43 -15.92 11.32 1.63
CA GLU A 43 -15.28 12.11 0.58
C GLU A 43 -14.74 11.20 -0.54
N TYR A 44 -14.16 10.06 -0.18
CA TYR A 44 -13.67 9.10 -1.15
C TYR A 44 -14.82 8.43 -1.92
N GLN A 45 -15.90 8.08 -1.23
CA GLN A 45 -17.09 7.50 -1.86
C GLN A 45 -17.77 8.49 -2.82
N ASP A 46 -17.85 9.77 -2.47
CA ASP A 46 -18.41 10.79 -3.35
C ASP A 46 -17.52 11.03 -4.57
N MET A 47 -16.19 11.05 -4.39
CA MET A 47 -15.24 11.08 -5.51
C MET A 47 -15.44 9.88 -6.45
N LEU A 48 -15.65 8.67 -5.91
CA LEU A 48 -15.93 7.48 -6.72
C LEU A 48 -17.24 7.60 -7.50
N LYS A 49 -18.31 8.12 -6.89
CA LYS A 49 -19.59 8.38 -7.60
C LYS A 49 -19.39 9.34 -8.77
N GLU A 50 -18.65 10.43 -8.56
CA GLU A 50 -18.36 11.41 -9.61
C GLU A 50 -17.51 10.79 -10.74
N LEU A 51 -16.53 9.96 -10.40
CA LEU A 51 -15.75 9.24 -11.40
C LEU A 51 -16.62 8.27 -12.21
N ARG A 52 -17.55 7.55 -11.57
CA ARG A 52 -18.52 6.67 -12.26
C ARG A 52 -19.40 7.45 -13.21
N LYS A 53 -19.95 8.61 -12.79
CA LYS A 53 -20.75 9.48 -13.67
C LYS A 53 -19.96 9.92 -14.91
N LYS A 54 -18.69 10.33 -14.74
CA LYS A 54 -17.81 10.72 -15.85
C LYS A 54 -17.52 9.55 -16.80
N ASN A 55 -17.31 8.35 -16.26
CA ASN A 55 -17.08 7.16 -17.06
C ASN A 55 -18.34 6.74 -17.85
N ALA A 56 -19.51 6.80 -17.22
CA ALA A 56 -20.78 6.55 -17.89
C ALA A 56 -21.04 7.54 -19.03
N ALA A 57 -20.72 8.82 -18.83
CA ALA A 57 -20.80 9.85 -19.88
C ALA A 57 -19.85 9.57 -21.07
N ARG A 58 -18.79 8.79 -20.86
CA ARG A 58 -17.85 8.33 -21.89
C ARG A 58 -18.22 6.95 -22.48
N GLY A 59 -19.37 6.39 -22.10
CA GLY A 59 -19.81 5.06 -22.53
C GLY A 59 -19.13 3.89 -21.81
N VAL A 60 -18.36 4.15 -20.74
CA VAL A 60 -17.70 3.11 -19.94
C VAL A 60 -18.56 2.83 -18.71
N ILE A 61 -19.28 1.69 -18.72
CA ILE A 61 -20.13 1.26 -17.61
C ILE A 61 -19.31 0.41 -16.65
N ILE A 62 -19.09 0.92 -15.43
CA ILE A 62 -18.45 0.18 -14.34
C ILE A 62 -19.54 -0.19 -13.34
N PRO A 63 -19.91 -1.48 -13.19
CA PRO A 63 -20.92 -1.91 -12.23
C PRO A 63 -20.46 -1.65 -10.80
N GLU A 64 -21.42 -1.36 -9.92
CA GLU A 64 -21.11 -1.22 -8.50
C GLU A 64 -20.71 -2.58 -7.90
N PRO A 65 -19.69 -2.61 -7.03
CA PRO A 65 -19.36 -3.84 -6.31
C PRO A 65 -20.57 -4.25 -5.47
N LYS A 66 -20.96 -5.53 -5.57
CA LYS A 66 -21.97 -6.11 -4.68
C LYS A 66 -21.38 -6.12 -3.27
N VAL A 67 -21.99 -5.33 -2.38
CA VAL A 67 -21.66 -5.31 -0.94
C VAL A 67 -22.14 -6.60 -0.30
#